data_AF-A0A0G0NNS8-F1
#
_entry.id   AF-A0A0G0NNS8-F1
#
_cell.length_a   1.000
_cell.length_b   1.000
_cell.length_c   1.000
_cell.angle_alpha   90.00
_cell.angle_beta   90.00
_cell.angle_gamma   90.00
#
_symmetry.space_group_name_H-M   'P 1'
#
loop_
_entity.id
_entity.type
_entity.pdbx_description
1 polymer ?
#
loop_
_entity_poly.entity_id
_entity_poly.type
_entity_poly.pdbx_seq_one_letter_code
_entity_poly.pdbx_strand_id
1 'polypeptide(L)'
;MRSKKQKEKKNNLKVAIVFIGIIVLLVVFSLLVRFIIAFNSSKFDGESPLSIEIDNGRSAGVLTLSPGDKKVSLIKVDNGGADVSDFLGIGAEAKIKSDSFLLSEEIRNEVFKLLIDYGGVRADLNAFDRIRIVFFVKSTHSDSIKEITISPSATSSQVDQIVSSLISDKKIIEEGLSIEVKNASGIDGLGTKIARVIANFGGNVILVSSSEDILDASYVGYSGRKTYTVKRLSKVFGMNSKNEKESSIADVLIIIGKDREE
;
A
#
# COMPACT_ATOMS: atom_id res chain seq x y z
N MET A 1 -69.89 16.30 -48.62
CA MET A 1 -68.82 16.95 -47.85
C MET A 1 -68.04 15.87 -47.08
N ARG A 2 -66.76 15.64 -47.40
CA ARG A 2 -65.88 14.71 -46.66
C ARG A 2 -64.74 15.50 -46.02
N SER A 3 -64.73 15.56 -44.69
CA SER A 3 -63.69 16.20 -43.88
C SER A 3 -62.44 15.30 -43.80
N LYS A 4 -61.29 15.83 -44.24
CA LYS A 4 -59.97 15.19 -44.05
C LYS A 4 -59.45 15.53 -42.64
N LYS A 5 -59.46 14.56 -41.73
CA LYS A 5 -58.73 14.66 -40.44
C LYS A 5 -57.22 14.63 -40.73
N GLN A 6 -56.52 15.73 -40.46
CA GLN A 6 -55.05 15.74 -40.38
C GLN A 6 -54.61 14.90 -39.19
N LYS A 7 -53.83 13.84 -39.43
CA LYS A 7 -53.15 13.08 -38.37
C LYS A 7 -51.98 13.92 -37.88
N GLU A 8 -52.04 14.42 -36.65
CA GLU A 8 -50.89 14.99 -35.96
C GLU A 8 -49.75 13.97 -35.92
N LYS A 9 -48.62 14.31 -36.54
CA LYS A 9 -47.37 13.54 -36.43
C LYS A 9 -46.91 13.65 -34.97
N LYS A 10 -47.21 12.64 -34.14
CA LYS A 10 -46.68 12.53 -32.77
C LYS A 10 -45.16 12.64 -32.82
N ASN A 11 -44.65 13.56 -32.01
CA ASN A 11 -43.28 14.06 -32.09
C ASN A 11 -42.29 13.09 -31.43
N ASN A 12 -42.14 11.89 -32.02
CA ASN A 12 -41.31 10.79 -31.51
C ASN A 12 -39.82 11.16 -31.40
N LEU A 13 -39.38 12.21 -32.10
CA LEU A 13 -38.03 12.73 -32.03
C LEU A 13 -37.67 13.27 -30.64
N LYS A 14 -38.60 13.97 -29.98
CA LYS A 14 -38.37 14.50 -28.62
C LYS A 14 -38.18 13.37 -27.61
N VAL A 15 -38.96 12.31 -27.74
CA VAL A 15 -38.85 11.12 -26.88
C VAL A 15 -37.51 10.41 -27.10
N ALA A 16 -37.07 10.27 -28.35
CA ALA A 16 -35.77 9.67 -28.67
C ALA A 16 -34.59 10.49 -28.10
N ILE A 17 -34.63 11.82 -28.21
CA ILE A 17 -33.58 12.70 -27.66
C ILE A 17 -33.51 12.59 -26.13
N VAL A 18 -34.66 12.60 -25.44
CA VAL A 18 -34.70 12.42 -23.98
C VAL A 18 -34.16 11.05 -23.59
N PHE A 19 -34.52 9.99 -24.30
CA PHE A 19 -34.03 8.64 -24.04
C PHE A 19 -32.51 8.52 -24.20
N ILE A 20 -31.95 9.08 -25.29
CA ILE A 20 -30.49 9.13 -25.50
C ILE A 20 -29.82 9.95 -24.40
N GLY A 21 -30.40 11.09 -24.01
CA GLY A 21 -29.90 11.91 -22.91
C GLY A 21 -29.82 11.14 -21.60
N ILE A 22 -30.84 10.34 -21.27
CA ILE A 22 -30.85 9.47 -20.09
C ILE A 22 -29.75 8.40 -20.18
N ILE A 23 -29.56 7.77 -21.33
CA ILE A 23 -28.49 6.77 -21.51
C ILE A 23 -27.11 7.41 -21.30
N VAL A 24 -26.84 8.55 -21.93
CA VAL A 24 -25.56 9.26 -21.76
C VAL A 24 -25.36 9.65 -20.30
N LEU A 25 -26.39 10.16 -19.62
CA LEU A 25 -26.33 10.49 -18.19
C LEU A 25 -25.99 9.27 -17.35
N LEU A 26 -26.62 8.12 -17.61
CA LEU A 26 -26.34 6.87 -16.88
C LEU A 26 -24.91 6.38 -17.12
N VAL A 27 -24.39 6.49 -18.34
CA VAL A 27 -23.00 6.15 -18.65
C VAL A 27 -22.03 7.06 -17.90
N VAL A 28 -22.25 8.38 -17.95
CA VAL A 28 -21.42 9.36 -17.21
C VAL A 28 -21.48 9.10 -15.70
N PHE A 29 -22.67 8.85 -15.15
CA PHE A 29 -22.84 8.53 -13.75
C PHE A 29 -22.11 7.24 -13.35
N SER A 30 -22.21 6.18 -14.17
CA SER A 30 -21.48 4.94 -13.96
C SER A 30 -19.96 5.16 -13.97
N LEU A 31 -19.46 6.01 -14.87
CA LEU A 31 -18.04 6.36 -14.91
C LEU A 31 -17.61 7.15 -13.67
N LEU A 32 -18.43 8.09 -13.19
CA LEU A 32 -18.18 8.85 -11.96
C LEU A 32 -18.15 7.97 -10.72
N VAL A 33 -19.09 7.04 -10.58
CA VAL A 33 -19.09 6.08 -9.46
C VAL A 33 -17.83 5.23 -9.48
N ARG A 34 -17.45 4.69 -10.65
CA ARG A 34 -16.19 3.94 -10.80
C ARG A 34 -14.96 4.80 -10.48
N PHE A 35 -14.97 6.05 -10.91
CA PHE A 35 -13.91 7.03 -10.64
C PHE A 35 -13.75 7.26 -9.13
N ILE A 36 -14.85 7.47 -8.39
CA ILE A 36 -14.83 7.66 -6.93
C ILE A 36 -14.33 6.41 -6.20
N ILE A 37 -14.80 5.22 -6.59
CA ILE A 37 -14.35 3.96 -5.98
C ILE A 37 -12.85 3.76 -6.21
N ALA A 38 -12.37 3.98 -7.43
CA ALA A 38 -10.96 3.86 -7.76
C ALA A 38 -10.10 4.93 -7.06
N PHE A 39 -10.63 6.13 -6.83
CA PHE A 39 -9.91 7.14 -6.06
C PHE A 39 -9.74 6.74 -4.58
N ASN A 40 -10.78 6.17 -3.98
CA ASN A 40 -10.77 5.76 -2.58
C ASN A 40 -9.97 4.47 -2.31
N SER A 41 -9.74 3.62 -3.32
CA SER A 41 -8.94 2.40 -3.20
C SER A 41 -7.44 2.62 -3.41
N SER A 42 -7.00 3.88 -3.59
CA SER A 42 -5.62 4.26 -3.84
C SER A 42 -4.72 3.92 -2.64
N LYS A 43 -3.68 3.13 -2.91
CA LYS A 43 -2.64 2.81 -1.91
C LYS A 43 -1.67 3.95 -1.73
N PHE A 44 -1.47 4.81 -2.73
CA PHE A 44 -0.61 5.98 -2.64
C PHE A 44 -1.40 7.28 -2.52
N ASP A 45 -1.43 7.85 -1.32
CA ASP A 45 -2.10 9.14 -1.06
C ASP A 45 -1.22 10.36 -1.39
N GLY A 46 0.08 10.17 -1.66
CA GLY A 46 1.04 11.24 -1.92
C GLY A 46 1.60 11.92 -0.67
N GLU A 47 1.22 11.46 0.52
CA GLU A 47 1.69 12.00 1.81
C GLU A 47 2.42 10.95 2.64
N SER A 48 1.83 9.75 2.74
CA SER A 48 2.36 8.63 3.50
C SER A 48 3.42 7.90 2.69
N PRO A 49 4.45 7.32 3.34
CA PRO A 49 5.38 6.44 2.65
C PRO A 49 4.66 5.28 1.95
N LEU A 50 5.22 4.77 0.87
CA LEU A 50 4.71 3.58 0.18
C LEU A 50 5.88 2.67 -0.17
N SER A 51 5.78 1.40 0.23
CA SER A 51 6.74 0.36 -0.16
C SER A 51 6.11 -0.59 -1.18
N ILE A 52 6.78 -0.76 -2.31
CA ILE A 52 6.36 -1.61 -3.42
C ILE A 52 7.41 -2.70 -3.61
N GLU A 53 7.02 -3.95 -3.44
CA GLU A 53 7.85 -5.11 -3.77
C GLU A 53 7.82 -5.33 -5.29
N ILE A 54 9.00 -5.46 -5.88
CA ILE A 54 9.20 -5.71 -7.30
C ILE A 54 9.88 -7.07 -7.43
N ASP A 55 9.23 -7.98 -8.13
CA ASP A 55 9.70 -9.36 -8.34
C ASP A 55 9.74 -9.65 -9.85
N ASN A 56 10.88 -10.16 -10.33
CA ASN A 56 11.07 -10.61 -11.71
C ASN A 56 11.36 -12.13 -11.82
N GLY A 57 11.10 -12.89 -10.74
CA GLY A 57 11.33 -14.33 -10.65
C GLY A 57 12.79 -14.76 -10.47
N ARG A 58 13.76 -13.84 -10.57
CA ARG A 58 15.20 -14.09 -10.39
C ARG A 58 15.87 -13.17 -9.37
N SER A 59 15.30 -12.00 -9.17
CA SER A 59 15.73 -10.97 -8.24
C SER A 59 14.50 -10.20 -7.77
N ALA A 60 14.46 -9.92 -6.48
CA ALA A 60 13.43 -9.07 -5.91
C ALA A 60 14.06 -7.86 -5.21
N GLY A 61 13.30 -6.77 -5.17
CA GLY A 61 13.70 -5.53 -4.53
C GLY A 61 12.49 -4.77 -4.04
N VAL A 62 12.72 -3.75 -3.22
CA VAL A 62 11.66 -2.90 -2.67
C VAL A 62 11.90 -1.46 -3.09
N LEU A 63 10.95 -0.91 -3.84
CA LEU A 63 10.86 0.51 -4.15
C LEU A 63 10.09 1.21 -3.03
N THR A 64 10.76 2.09 -2.31
CA THR A 64 10.15 2.93 -1.28
C THR A 64 10.02 4.36 -1.78
N LEU A 65 8.83 4.93 -1.61
CA LEU A 65 8.51 6.32 -1.85
C LEU A 65 8.28 6.99 -0.50
N SER A 66 9.00 8.05 -0.19
CA SER A 66 8.89 8.77 1.09
C SER A 66 8.55 10.23 0.83
N PRO A 67 7.25 10.58 0.66
CA PRO A 67 6.84 11.94 0.26
C PRO A 67 7.25 13.03 1.24
N GLY A 68 7.17 12.75 2.55
CA GLY A 68 7.59 13.69 3.60
C GLY A 68 9.07 14.07 3.55
N ASP A 69 9.91 13.23 2.93
CA ASP A 69 11.33 13.50 2.69
C ASP A 69 11.65 13.84 1.24
N LYS A 70 10.67 13.77 0.34
CA LYS A 70 10.85 13.85 -1.12
C LYS A 70 11.93 12.89 -1.61
N LYS A 71 11.94 11.66 -1.09
CA LYS A 71 12.93 10.63 -1.44
C LYS A 71 12.28 9.46 -2.16
N VAL A 72 13.07 8.86 -3.05
CA VAL A 72 12.79 7.57 -3.68
C VAL A 72 13.97 6.67 -3.37
N SER A 73 13.73 5.44 -2.93
CA SER A 73 14.79 4.50 -2.62
C SER A 73 14.47 3.14 -3.21
N LEU A 74 15.43 2.55 -3.91
CA LEU A 74 15.36 1.18 -4.40
C LEU A 74 16.32 0.32 -3.58
N ILE A 75 15.77 -0.63 -2.83
CA ILE A 75 16.53 -1.57 -2.02
C ILE A 75 16.59 -2.89 -2.78
N LYS A 76 17.79 -3.30 -3.19
CA LYS A 76 18.06 -4.55 -3.92
C LYS A 76 18.63 -5.58 -2.96
N VAL A 77 18.31 -6.86 -3.17
CA VAL A 77 18.97 -7.97 -2.49
C VAL A 77 19.67 -8.82 -3.54
N ASP A 78 21.00 -8.93 -3.44
CA ASP A 78 21.79 -9.73 -4.38
C ASP A 78 21.40 -11.21 -4.31
N ASN A 79 21.22 -11.89 -5.45
CA ASN A 79 20.82 -13.31 -5.50
C ASN A 79 19.56 -13.66 -4.68
N GLY A 80 18.65 -12.69 -4.49
CA GLY A 80 17.43 -12.88 -3.71
C GLY A 80 16.42 -13.78 -4.41
N GLY A 81 16.22 -14.99 -3.86
CA GLY A 81 15.01 -15.78 -4.03
C GLY A 81 13.84 -15.24 -3.18
N ALA A 82 12.73 -15.98 -3.12
CA ALA A 82 11.44 -15.56 -2.54
C ALA A 82 11.53 -14.86 -1.17
N ASP A 83 10.66 -13.85 -1.00
CA ASP A 83 10.39 -13.03 0.19
C ASP A 83 11.49 -12.05 0.66
N VAL A 84 11.94 -11.20 -0.28
CA VAL A 84 12.84 -10.07 0.00
C VAL A 84 12.25 -9.09 1.03
N SER A 85 10.94 -8.88 1.01
CA SER A 85 10.24 -8.05 2.00
C SER A 85 10.43 -8.58 3.45
N ASP A 86 10.37 -9.90 3.65
CA ASP A 86 10.63 -10.53 4.95
C ASP A 86 12.08 -10.38 5.39
N PHE A 87 13.04 -10.62 4.48
CA PHE A 87 14.47 -10.43 4.77
C PHE A 87 14.77 -8.99 5.21
N LEU A 88 14.21 -8.03 4.47
CA LEU A 88 14.38 -6.60 4.75
C LEU A 88 13.58 -6.13 5.96
N GLY A 89 12.61 -6.90 6.44
CA GLY A 89 11.69 -6.45 7.49
C GLY A 89 10.88 -5.25 7.04
N ILE A 90 10.31 -5.31 5.83
CA ILE A 90 9.49 -4.25 5.24
C ILE A 90 8.09 -4.78 4.96
N GLY A 91 7.06 -4.08 5.46
CA GLY A 91 5.68 -4.33 5.07
C GLY A 91 5.40 -3.77 3.68
N ALA A 92 5.59 -4.58 2.63
CA ALA A 92 5.27 -4.19 1.27
C ALA A 92 3.76 -4.03 1.09
N GLU A 93 3.32 -2.85 0.67
CA GLU A 93 1.90 -2.51 0.52
C GLU A 93 1.36 -2.88 -0.87
N ALA A 94 2.25 -2.99 -1.86
CA ALA A 94 1.92 -3.43 -3.20
C ALA A 94 3.01 -4.34 -3.74
N LYS A 95 2.62 -5.28 -4.60
CA LYS A 95 3.53 -6.14 -5.33
C LYS A 95 3.41 -5.87 -6.82
N ILE A 96 4.54 -5.89 -7.52
CA ILE A 96 4.67 -5.73 -8.96
C ILE A 96 5.47 -6.92 -9.47
N LYS A 97 4.84 -7.75 -10.31
CA LYS A 97 5.54 -8.80 -11.06
C LYS A 97 5.90 -8.27 -12.45
N SER A 98 7.18 -8.26 -12.79
CA SER A 98 7.66 -7.76 -14.09
C SER A 98 8.87 -8.56 -14.58
N ASP A 99 8.73 -9.20 -15.74
CA ASP A 99 9.82 -9.93 -16.41
C ASP A 99 10.91 -9.00 -16.98
N SER A 100 10.60 -7.71 -17.10
CA SER A 100 11.42 -6.71 -17.78
C SER A 100 12.13 -5.74 -16.84
N PHE A 101 11.97 -5.91 -15.51
CA PHE A 101 12.67 -5.07 -14.55
C PHE A 101 14.15 -5.45 -14.52
N LEU A 102 14.88 -4.87 -15.45
CA LEU A 102 16.33 -4.76 -15.37
C LEU A 102 16.61 -3.60 -14.44
N LEU A 103 17.19 -3.95 -13.30
CA LEU A 103 17.66 -3.08 -12.23
C LEU A 103 18.78 -2.15 -12.74
N SER A 104 18.46 -1.26 -13.70
CA SER A 104 19.39 -0.39 -14.45
C SER A 104 19.62 0.97 -13.78
N GLU A 105 20.65 1.71 -14.23
CA GLU A 105 21.19 2.91 -13.56
C GLU A 105 20.23 4.10 -13.40
N GLU A 106 19.06 4.11 -14.06
CA GLU A 106 18.07 5.18 -13.93
C GLU A 106 16.72 4.69 -13.39
N ILE A 107 16.62 4.63 -12.05
CA ILE A 107 15.38 4.31 -11.31
C ILE A 107 14.15 5.04 -11.87
N ARG A 108 14.29 6.32 -12.27
CA ARG A 108 13.17 7.11 -12.79
C ARG A 108 12.57 6.51 -14.06
N ASN A 109 13.41 6.08 -15.01
CA ASN A 109 12.97 5.52 -16.28
C ASN A 109 12.41 4.11 -16.08
N GLU A 110 13.01 3.32 -15.20
CA GLU A 110 12.51 1.99 -14.88
C GLU A 110 11.16 2.03 -14.16
N VAL A 111 10.98 2.91 -13.18
CA VAL A 111 9.66 3.09 -12.52
C VAL A 111 8.60 3.55 -13.53
N PHE A 112 8.95 4.43 -14.47
CA PHE A 112 8.03 4.84 -15.52
C PHE A 112 7.61 3.66 -16.41
N LYS A 113 8.57 2.85 -16.87
CA LYS A 113 8.30 1.64 -17.67
C LYS A 113 7.41 0.67 -16.90
N LEU A 114 7.75 0.39 -15.63
CA LEU A 114 6.99 -0.52 -14.76
C LEU A 114 5.53 -0.11 -14.58
N LEU A 115 5.26 1.20 -14.47
CA LEU A 115 3.92 1.70 -14.19
C LEU A 115 3.08 1.96 -15.44
N ILE A 116 3.68 1.94 -16.63
CA ILE A 116 2.98 2.20 -17.91
C ILE A 116 2.85 0.95 -18.76
N ASP A 117 3.69 -0.06 -18.58
CA ASP A 117 3.51 -1.32 -19.29
C ASP A 117 2.29 -2.10 -18.75
N TYR A 118 1.16 -1.94 -19.44
CA TYR A 118 -0.11 -2.59 -19.13
C TYR A 118 -0.14 -4.08 -19.50
N GLY A 119 0.82 -4.56 -20.31
CA GLY A 119 0.77 -5.89 -20.92
C GLY A 119 1.39 -7.01 -20.09
N GLY A 120 2.46 -6.71 -19.35
CA GLY A 120 3.24 -7.71 -18.59
C GLY A 120 3.18 -7.57 -17.07
N VAL A 121 2.69 -6.44 -16.55
CA VAL A 121 2.81 -6.11 -15.12
C VAL A 121 1.51 -6.38 -14.38
N ARG A 122 1.52 -7.38 -13.48
CA ARG A 122 0.47 -7.54 -12.45
C ARG A 122 0.88 -6.72 -11.23
N ALA A 123 0.22 -5.58 -11.05
CA ALA A 123 0.44 -4.68 -9.93
C ALA A 123 -0.83 -4.53 -9.09
N ASP A 124 -0.70 -4.64 -7.77
CA ASP A 124 -1.80 -4.35 -6.82
C ASP A 124 -1.99 -2.83 -6.59
N LEU A 125 -1.83 -2.06 -7.67
CA LEU A 125 -1.92 -0.60 -7.72
C LEU A 125 -3.01 -0.22 -8.72
N ASN A 126 -3.84 0.75 -8.38
CA ASN A 126 -4.83 1.25 -9.32
C ASN A 126 -4.22 2.29 -10.30
N ALA A 127 -4.98 2.72 -11.30
CA ALA A 127 -4.47 3.67 -12.29
C ALA A 127 -4.04 5.02 -11.67
N PHE A 128 -4.70 5.48 -10.60
CA PHE A 128 -4.35 6.72 -9.91
C PHE A 128 -3.04 6.59 -9.14
N ASP A 129 -2.83 5.46 -8.45
CA ASP A 129 -1.56 5.16 -7.78
C ASP A 129 -0.42 5.27 -8.78
N ARG A 130 -0.53 4.57 -9.92
CA ARG A 130 0.50 4.58 -10.97
C ARG A 130 0.81 5.99 -11.46
N ILE A 131 -0.22 6.78 -11.77
CA ILE A 131 -0.06 8.18 -12.20
C ILE A 131 0.63 9.01 -11.12
N ARG A 132 0.17 8.93 -9.86
CA ARG A 132 0.74 9.69 -8.74
C ARG A 132 2.19 9.30 -8.47
N ILE A 133 2.51 8.01 -8.50
CA ILE A 133 3.88 7.51 -8.32
C ILE A 133 4.78 8.05 -9.44
N VAL A 134 4.35 7.96 -10.70
CA VAL A 134 5.11 8.51 -11.83
C VAL A 134 5.38 10.01 -11.62
N PHE A 135 4.37 10.79 -11.25
CA PHE A 135 4.55 12.22 -10.98
C PHE A 135 5.51 12.47 -9.81
N PHE A 136 5.36 11.73 -8.71
CA PHE A 136 6.22 11.85 -7.54
C PHE A 136 7.69 11.58 -7.89
N VAL A 137 7.97 10.44 -8.53
CA VAL A 137 9.33 10.05 -8.93
C VAL A 137 9.93 11.05 -9.94
N LYS A 138 9.13 11.55 -10.88
CA LYS A 138 9.59 12.54 -11.87
C LYS A 138 9.86 13.91 -11.24
N SER A 139 9.12 14.28 -10.19
CA SER A 139 9.30 15.52 -9.45
C SER A 139 10.42 15.46 -8.38
N THR A 140 10.85 14.26 -8.02
CA THR A 140 11.90 14.04 -7.00
C THR A 140 13.26 14.45 -7.57
N HIS A 141 14.03 15.23 -6.81
CA HIS A 141 15.39 15.64 -7.21
C HIS A 141 16.31 14.42 -7.37
N SER A 142 17.20 14.42 -8.36
CA SER A 142 18.05 13.25 -8.67
C SER A 142 18.86 12.78 -7.45
N ASP A 143 19.42 13.71 -6.67
CA ASP A 143 20.19 13.39 -5.45
C ASP A 143 19.36 12.79 -4.30
N SER A 144 18.02 12.86 -4.41
CA SER A 144 17.09 12.24 -3.46
C SER A 144 16.58 10.89 -3.92
N ILE A 145 17.07 10.40 -5.06
CA ILE A 145 16.85 9.05 -5.56
C ILE A 145 18.07 8.22 -5.17
N LYS A 146 17.87 7.19 -4.37
CA LYS A 146 18.93 6.31 -3.90
C LYS A 146 18.71 4.88 -4.35
N GLU A 147 19.81 4.23 -4.66
CA GLU A 147 19.86 2.81 -4.90
C GLU A 147 20.80 2.18 -3.90
N ILE A 148 20.34 1.14 -3.20
CA ILE A 148 21.13 0.43 -2.22
C ILE A 148 20.98 -1.06 -2.47
N THR A 149 22.11 -1.74 -2.62
CA THR A 149 22.16 -3.20 -2.72
C THR A 149 22.62 -3.76 -1.39
N ILE A 150 21.87 -4.72 -0.87
CA ILE A 150 22.13 -5.43 0.38
C ILE A 150 22.55 -6.85 0.05
N SER A 151 23.68 -7.26 0.60
CA SER A 151 24.18 -8.62 0.48
C SER A 151 23.33 -9.57 1.33
N PRO A 152 23.02 -10.79 0.85
CA PRO A 152 22.36 -11.83 1.66
C PRO A 152 23.13 -12.21 2.92
N SER A 153 24.45 -11.99 2.96
CA SER A 153 25.27 -12.27 4.14
C SER A 153 25.26 -11.12 5.16
N ALA A 154 24.50 -10.04 4.91
CA ALA A 154 24.35 -8.96 5.87
C ALA A 154 23.60 -9.46 7.12
N THR A 155 24.06 -9.03 8.29
CA THR A 155 23.39 -9.33 9.56
C THR A 155 22.05 -8.60 9.66
N SER A 156 21.09 -9.13 10.42
CA SER A 156 19.78 -8.49 10.63
C SER A 156 19.91 -7.05 11.11
N SER A 157 20.81 -6.77 12.05
CA SER A 157 21.05 -5.42 12.57
C SER A 157 21.56 -4.45 11.50
N GLN A 158 22.44 -4.90 10.60
CA GLN A 158 22.90 -4.07 9.47
C GLN A 158 21.77 -3.78 8.48
N VAL A 159 20.97 -4.80 8.17
CA VAL A 159 19.79 -4.65 7.32
C VAL A 159 18.82 -3.65 7.94
N ASP A 160 18.51 -3.78 9.23
CA ASP A 160 17.58 -2.90 9.94
C ASP A 160 18.06 -1.46 10.00
N GLN A 161 19.35 -1.23 10.22
CA GLN A 161 19.92 0.11 10.19
C GLN A 161 19.81 0.76 8.81
N ILE A 162 20.06 0.00 7.74
CA ILE A 162 19.92 0.49 6.37
C ILE A 162 18.44 0.77 6.08
N VAL A 163 17.57 -0.20 6.31
CA VAL A 163 16.14 -0.14 5.99
C VAL A 163 15.46 0.98 6.75
N SER A 164 15.64 1.08 8.07
CA SER A 164 15.05 2.15 8.89
C SER A 164 15.46 3.54 8.39
N SER A 165 16.69 3.74 7.93
CA SER A 165 17.15 5.02 7.38
C SER A 165 16.45 5.45 6.08
N LEU A 166 15.80 4.51 5.39
CA LEU A 166 15.15 4.72 4.09
C LEU A 166 13.63 4.77 4.19
N ILE A 167 13.06 3.96 5.09
CA ILE A 167 11.61 3.74 5.14
C ILE A 167 10.91 4.35 6.35
N SER A 168 11.67 4.98 7.27
CA SER A 168 11.12 5.64 8.45
C SER A 168 9.96 6.58 8.12
N ASP A 169 8.88 6.48 8.90
CA ASP A 169 7.71 7.33 8.78
C ASP A 169 7.75 8.40 9.89
N LYS A 170 8.05 9.64 9.50
CA LYS A 170 8.15 10.77 10.44
C LYS A 170 6.90 10.95 11.28
N LYS A 171 5.70 10.75 10.71
CA LYS A 171 4.45 10.92 11.46
C LYS A 171 4.30 9.84 12.54
N ILE A 172 4.77 8.61 12.30
CA ILE A 172 4.81 7.56 13.35
C ILE A 172 5.78 7.96 14.46
N ILE A 173 6.99 8.41 14.08
CA ILE A 173 8.02 8.84 15.03
C ILE A 173 7.53 10.01 15.89
N GLU A 174 6.89 11.00 15.26
CA GLU A 174 6.35 12.20 15.92
C GLU A 174 5.19 11.86 16.87
N GLU A 175 4.34 10.89 16.52
CA GLU A 175 3.28 10.43 17.41
C GLU A 175 3.85 9.66 18.62
N GLY A 176 5.01 9.00 18.46
CA GLY A 176 5.77 8.41 19.58
C GLY A 176 5.02 7.35 20.39
N LEU A 177 3.95 6.79 19.84
CA LEU A 177 3.06 5.88 20.55
C LEU A 177 3.79 4.59 20.92
N SER A 178 3.53 4.11 22.13
CA SER A 178 3.97 2.79 22.56
C SER A 178 3.14 1.70 21.88
N ILE A 179 3.82 0.66 21.39
CA ILE A 179 3.20 -0.43 20.62
C ILE A 179 3.50 -1.76 21.30
N GLU A 180 2.46 -2.52 21.60
CA GLU A 180 2.53 -3.92 22.03
C GLU A 180 2.16 -4.82 20.84
N VAL A 181 2.94 -5.88 20.62
CA VAL A 181 2.64 -6.92 19.63
C VAL A 181 2.37 -8.23 20.37
N LYS A 182 1.14 -8.73 20.28
CA LYS A 182 0.71 -9.98 20.88
C LYS A 182 0.40 -11.00 19.77
N ASN A 183 1.20 -12.05 19.72
CA ASN A 183 1.06 -13.14 18.78
C ASN A 183 0.04 -14.17 19.29
N ALA A 184 -1.14 -14.21 18.69
CA ALA A 184 -2.21 -15.15 18.97
C ALA A 184 -2.48 -16.10 17.78
N SER A 185 -1.53 -16.22 16.86
CA SER A 185 -1.66 -17.07 15.65
C SER A 185 -1.29 -18.53 15.93
N GLY A 186 -0.41 -18.76 16.91
CA GLY A 186 0.22 -20.06 17.15
C GLY A 186 1.47 -20.31 16.31
N ILE A 187 1.89 -19.34 15.48
CA ILE A 187 3.11 -19.42 14.65
C ILE A 187 4.27 -18.73 15.38
N ASP A 188 5.32 -19.48 15.69
CA ASP A 188 6.50 -18.94 16.34
C ASP A 188 7.21 -17.89 15.49
N GLY A 189 7.68 -16.81 16.13
CA GLY A 189 8.46 -15.75 15.49
C GLY A 189 7.67 -14.71 14.69
N LEU A 190 6.36 -14.94 14.42
CA LEU A 190 5.55 -13.99 13.65
C LEU A 190 5.41 -12.62 14.35
N GLY A 191 5.24 -12.62 15.67
CA GLY A 191 5.26 -11.40 16.48
C GLY A 191 6.55 -10.60 16.34
N THR A 192 7.70 -11.28 16.35
CA THR A 192 9.02 -10.66 16.16
C THR A 192 9.19 -10.08 14.76
N LYS A 193 8.70 -10.79 13.72
CA LYS A 193 8.72 -10.28 12.33
C LYS A 193 7.91 -8.97 12.22
N ILE A 194 6.69 -8.95 12.74
CA ILE A 194 5.84 -7.74 12.71
C ILE A 194 6.46 -6.60 13.53
N ALA A 195 7.01 -6.90 14.71
CA ALA A 195 7.71 -5.92 15.53
C ALA A 195 8.90 -5.28 14.80
N ARG A 196 9.68 -6.07 14.05
CA ARG A 196 10.80 -5.59 13.22
C ARG A 196 10.31 -4.62 12.14
N VAL A 197 9.23 -4.95 11.45
CA VAL A 197 8.62 -4.05 10.44
C VAL A 197 8.17 -2.72 11.05
N ILE A 198 7.52 -2.78 12.22
CA ILE A 198 7.07 -1.58 12.94
C ILE A 198 8.26 -0.71 13.36
N ALA A 199 9.30 -1.32 13.91
CA ALA A 199 10.52 -0.63 14.31
C ALA A 199 11.21 0.04 13.11
N ASN A 200 11.25 -0.62 11.96
CA ASN A 200 11.81 -0.06 10.73
C ASN A 200 11.01 1.15 10.19
N PHE A 201 9.70 1.22 10.44
CA PHE A 201 8.91 2.44 10.20
C PHE A 201 9.13 3.55 11.24
N GLY A 202 9.88 3.29 12.31
CA GLY A 202 10.11 4.23 13.41
C GLY A 202 9.10 4.12 14.55
N GLY A 203 8.33 3.04 14.63
CA GLY A 203 7.42 2.77 15.74
C GLY A 203 8.15 2.29 17.00
N ASN A 204 7.63 2.67 18.17
CA ASN A 204 8.19 2.30 19.46
C ASN A 204 7.56 1.00 19.99
N VAL A 205 8.11 -0.15 19.61
CA VAL A 205 7.66 -1.45 20.12
C VAL A 205 8.22 -1.70 21.53
N ILE A 206 7.35 -1.73 22.53
CA ILE A 206 7.74 -1.87 23.95
C ILE A 206 7.58 -3.30 24.48
N LEU A 207 6.73 -4.11 23.84
CA LEU A 207 6.49 -5.49 24.24
C LEU A 207 6.15 -6.35 23.02
N VAL A 208 6.76 -7.52 22.96
CA VAL A 208 6.37 -8.61 22.04
C VAL A 208 6.07 -9.83 22.90
N SER A 209 4.85 -10.34 22.83
CA SER A 209 4.39 -11.47 23.62
C SER A 209 3.68 -12.50 22.74
N SER A 210 3.57 -13.73 23.24
CA SER A 210 2.76 -14.79 22.63
C SER A 210 1.59 -15.11 23.56
N SER A 211 0.43 -15.35 22.98
CA SER A 211 -0.81 -15.68 23.67
C SER A 211 -1.02 -17.19 23.70
N GLU A 212 -1.44 -17.73 24.84
CA GLU A 212 -1.97 -19.11 24.89
C GLU A 212 -3.35 -19.20 24.21
N ASP A 213 -4.14 -18.12 24.30
CA ASP A 213 -5.40 -17.99 23.59
C ASP A 213 -5.14 -17.66 22.13
N ILE A 214 -5.41 -18.64 21.27
CA ILE A 214 -5.29 -18.52 19.82
C ILE A 214 -6.54 -17.84 19.25
N LEU A 215 -6.33 -16.80 18.44
CA LEU A 215 -7.39 -15.99 17.86
C LEU A 215 -7.42 -16.18 16.34
N ASP A 216 -8.63 -16.16 15.75
CA ASP A 216 -8.78 -16.32 14.31
C ASP A 216 -8.42 -15.05 13.54
N ALA A 217 -8.76 -13.88 14.08
CA ALA A 217 -8.65 -12.61 13.36
C ALA A 217 -7.56 -11.69 13.91
N SER A 218 -6.79 -11.10 13.01
CA SER A 218 -5.80 -10.07 13.32
C SER A 218 -6.42 -8.68 13.36
N TYR A 219 -5.96 -7.83 14.29
CA TYR A 219 -6.43 -6.44 14.37
C TYR A 219 -5.42 -5.51 15.06
N VAL A 220 -5.60 -4.21 14.80
CA VAL A 220 -4.88 -3.12 15.47
C VAL A 220 -5.82 -2.47 16.49
N GLY A 221 -5.64 -2.83 17.75
CA GLY A 221 -6.32 -2.25 18.90
C GLY A 221 -5.75 -0.87 19.26
N TYR A 222 -6.63 0.06 19.64
CA TYR A 222 -6.24 1.38 20.13
C TYR A 222 -7.24 1.89 21.17
N SER A 223 -6.77 2.74 22.08
CA SER A 223 -7.62 3.45 23.02
C SER A 223 -7.89 4.88 22.56
N GLY A 224 -9.09 5.40 22.83
CA GLY A 224 -9.46 6.78 22.51
C GLY A 224 -9.57 7.09 21.01
N ARG A 225 -8.76 8.03 20.52
CA ARG A 225 -8.82 8.53 19.13
C ARG A 225 -7.98 7.65 18.20
N LYS A 226 -8.53 7.32 17.02
CA LYS A 226 -7.78 6.65 15.96
C LYS A 226 -6.70 7.59 15.37
N THR A 227 -5.45 7.35 15.74
CA THR A 227 -4.27 8.13 15.33
C THR A 227 -3.78 7.79 13.92
N TYR A 228 -2.77 8.50 13.41
CA TYR A 228 -2.13 8.18 12.15
C TYR A 228 -1.45 6.81 12.21
N THR A 229 -0.68 6.53 13.26
CA THR A 229 0.02 5.25 13.47
C THR A 229 -0.96 4.08 13.38
N VAL A 230 -2.11 4.14 14.07
CA VAL A 230 -3.13 3.09 14.00
C VAL A 230 -3.63 2.89 12.56
N LYS A 231 -3.95 3.97 11.84
CA LYS A 231 -4.41 3.89 10.44
C LYS A 231 -3.34 3.30 9.54
N ARG A 232 -2.09 3.71 9.74
CA ARG A 232 -0.93 3.33 8.93
C ARG A 232 -0.61 1.85 9.12
N LEU A 233 -0.48 1.39 10.36
CA LEU A 233 -0.22 -0.03 10.67
C LEU A 233 -1.38 -0.93 10.22
N SER A 234 -2.63 -0.48 10.42
CA SER A 234 -3.81 -1.19 9.89
C SER A 234 -3.74 -1.37 8.38
N LYS A 235 -3.30 -0.34 7.64
CA LYS A 235 -3.18 -0.38 6.18
C LYS A 235 -2.01 -1.24 5.71
N VAL A 236 -0.82 -1.04 6.27
CA VAL A 236 0.40 -1.79 5.93
C VAL A 236 0.18 -3.27 6.15
N PHE A 237 -0.36 -3.63 7.32
CA PHE A 237 -0.63 -5.03 7.60
C PHE A 237 -1.92 -5.49 6.95
N GLY A 238 -2.84 -4.64 6.52
CA GLY A 238 -4.16 -5.08 6.03
C GLY A 238 -5.03 -5.64 7.16
N MET A 239 -4.90 -5.09 8.36
CA MET A 239 -5.66 -5.46 9.56
C MET A 239 -6.76 -4.43 9.83
N ASN A 240 -7.88 -4.88 10.38
CA ASN A 240 -8.90 -3.95 10.84
C ASN A 240 -8.44 -3.28 12.13
N SER A 241 -8.75 -1.99 12.30
CA SER A 241 -8.53 -1.30 13.58
C SER A 241 -9.76 -1.44 14.47
N LYS A 242 -9.58 -1.68 15.77
CA LYS A 242 -10.68 -1.75 16.73
C LYS A 242 -10.39 -0.82 17.91
N ASN A 243 -11.42 -0.13 18.38
CA ASN A 243 -11.31 0.59 19.65
C ASN A 243 -11.35 -0.46 20.77
N GLU A 244 -10.22 -0.65 21.44
CA GLU A 244 -10.06 -1.59 22.53
C GLU A 244 -10.02 -0.77 23.82
N LYS A 245 -10.99 -1.00 24.71
CA LYS A 245 -11.04 -0.36 26.03
C LYS A 245 -10.26 -1.12 27.09
N GLU A 246 -9.82 -2.34 26.78
CA GLU A 246 -9.03 -3.15 27.71
C GLU A 246 -7.66 -2.52 27.98
N SER A 247 -7.14 -2.79 29.18
CA SER A 247 -5.86 -2.28 29.68
C SER A 247 -4.71 -2.97 28.96
N SER A 248 -4.42 -2.52 27.74
CA SER A 248 -3.10 -2.66 27.14
C SER A 248 -2.12 -1.78 27.92
N ILE A 249 -0.89 -2.26 28.15
CA ILE A 249 0.18 -1.44 28.72
C ILE A 249 0.73 -0.42 27.70
N ALA A 250 0.33 -0.57 26.44
CA ALA A 250 0.70 0.28 25.30
C ALA A 250 -0.49 1.07 24.76
N ASP A 251 -0.21 2.18 24.06
CA ASP A 251 -1.22 3.00 23.37
C ASP A 251 -1.87 2.27 22.19
N VAL A 252 -1.10 1.39 21.54
CA VAL A 252 -1.51 0.57 20.39
C VAL A 252 -1.19 -0.89 20.69
N LEU A 253 -2.18 -1.75 20.49
CA LEU A 253 -2.05 -3.20 20.61
C LEU A 253 -2.20 -3.82 19.23
N ILE A 254 -1.26 -4.67 18.81
CA ILE A 254 -1.36 -5.43 17.58
C ILE A 254 -1.58 -6.89 17.95
N ILE A 255 -2.72 -7.42 17.53
CA ILE A 255 -3.08 -8.82 17.70
C ILE A 255 -2.92 -9.51 16.36
N ILE A 256 -2.15 -10.59 16.36
CA ILE A 256 -1.90 -11.42 15.19
C ILE A 256 -2.67 -12.72 15.36
N GLY A 257 -3.68 -12.94 14.53
CA GLY A 257 -4.49 -14.15 14.49
C GLY A 257 -4.04 -15.14 13.41
N LYS A 258 -4.78 -16.24 13.28
CA LYS A 258 -4.57 -17.31 12.28
C LYS A 258 -4.78 -16.87 10.84
N ASP A 259 -5.54 -15.82 10.60
CA ASP A 259 -5.73 -15.18 9.29
C ASP A 259 -4.43 -14.68 8.63
N ARG A 260 -3.28 -14.88 9.30
CA ARG A 260 -1.92 -14.56 8.85
C ARG A 260 -1.04 -15.77 8.60
N GLU A 261 -1.62 -16.96 8.53
CA GLU A 261 -0.91 -18.19 8.14
C GLU A 261 -0.43 -18.20 6.67
N GLU A 262 -0.87 -17.25 5.83
CA GLU A 262 -0.56 -17.18 4.38
C GLU A 262 0.28 -15.98 3.96
#